data_AF-A0A7Y5JZD6-F1
#
_entry.id   AF-A0A7Y5JZD6-F1
#
_cell.length_a   1.000
_cell.length_b   1.000
_cell.length_c   1.000
_cell.angle_alpha   90.00
_cell.angle_beta   90.00
_cell.angle_gamma   90.00
#
_symmetry.space_group_name_H-M   'P 1'
#
loop_
_entity.id
_entity.type
_entity.pdbx_description
1 polymer ?
#
loop_
_entity_poly.entity_id
_entity_poly.type
_entity_poly.pdbx_seq_one_letter_code
_entity_poly.pdbx_strand_id
1 'polypeptide(L)'
;MIHGSIPTYLDTADGGGFVDFVDPSYVQWRVSERDARHDPGAKADVCLIFTCTGTVRRVWDYPADWRTLPASDLLALSWRR
;
A
#
# COMPACT_ATOMS: atom_id res chain seq x y z
N MET A 1 4.39 -29.99 -18.17
CA MET A 1 4.34 -28.51 -18.22
C MET A 1 3.01 -28.06 -17.66
N ILE A 2 2.98 -27.66 -16.39
CA ILE A 2 1.98 -26.73 -15.86
C ILE A 2 2.75 -25.78 -14.94
N HIS A 3 2.97 -24.55 -15.38
CA HIS A 3 3.51 -23.49 -14.53
C HIS A 3 2.38 -23.10 -13.58
N GLY A 4 2.38 -23.69 -12.39
CA GLY A 4 1.56 -23.21 -11.28
C GLY A 4 2.00 -21.79 -10.96
N SER A 5 1.18 -20.82 -11.35
CA SER A 5 1.32 -19.43 -10.92
C SER A 5 1.34 -19.40 -9.40
N ILE A 6 2.50 -19.08 -8.85
CA ILE A 6 2.73 -18.88 -7.42
C ILE A 6 1.72 -17.83 -6.95
N PRO A 7 0.81 -18.11 -6.00
CA PRO A 7 0.01 -17.06 -5.39
C PRO A 7 0.99 -16.09 -4.73
N THR A 8 0.98 -14.85 -5.22
CA THR A 8 1.90 -13.81 -4.78
C THR A 8 1.53 -13.41 -3.36
N TYR A 9 2.46 -13.72 -2.46
CA TYR A 9 2.60 -13.21 -1.10
C TYR A 9 1.52 -13.61 -0.09
N LEU A 10 2.01 -14.22 0.99
CA LEU A 10 1.27 -14.63 2.17
C LEU A 10 0.46 -13.45 2.74
N ASP A 11 -0.83 -13.47 2.45
CA ASP A 11 -1.89 -12.97 3.32
C ASP A 11 -1.90 -13.87 4.57
N THR A 12 -1.20 -13.47 5.63
CA THR A 12 -1.59 -13.87 6.99
C THR A 12 -1.02 -12.90 8.02
N ALA A 13 -1.94 -12.28 8.79
CA ALA A 13 -1.76 -11.68 10.11
C ALA A 13 -1.15 -10.26 10.18
N ASP A 14 -1.81 -9.29 9.57
CA ASP A 14 -1.97 -7.98 10.22
C ASP A 14 -3.41 -7.53 10.02
N GLY A 15 -4.10 -7.18 11.11
CA GLY A 15 -5.51 -6.75 11.06
C GLY A 15 -5.73 -5.39 10.37
N GLY A 16 -4.72 -4.83 9.72
CA GLY A 16 -4.80 -3.61 8.94
C GLY A 16 -5.51 -3.85 7.59
N GLY A 17 -6.79 -3.52 7.53
CA GLY A 17 -7.55 -3.56 6.26
C GLY A 17 -6.86 -2.75 5.16
N PHE A 18 -6.97 -3.24 3.92
CA PHE A 18 -6.45 -2.59 2.71
C PHE A 18 -7.56 -1.92 1.91
N VAL A 19 -7.19 -0.93 1.10
CA VAL A 19 -8.07 -0.27 0.12
C VAL A 19 -7.50 -0.47 -1.27
N ASP A 20 -8.32 -0.96 -2.19
CA ASP A 20 -7.98 -1.04 -3.61
C ASP A 20 -8.59 0.16 -4.35
N PHE A 21 -7.82 0.79 -5.23
CA PHE A 21 -8.31 1.86 -6.11
C PHE A 21 -7.66 1.78 -7.49
N VAL A 22 -8.30 2.41 -8.49
CA VAL A 22 -7.77 2.52 -9.85
C VAL A 22 -7.41 3.97 -10.12
N ASP A 23 -6.19 4.21 -10.61
CA ASP A 23 -5.75 5.56 -10.97
C ASP A 23 -6.24 5.97 -12.38
N PRO A 24 -6.11 7.25 -12.78
CA PRO A 24 -6.53 7.70 -14.12
C PRO A 24 -5.79 7.05 -15.30
N SER A 25 -4.66 6.38 -15.04
CA SER A 25 -3.90 5.61 -16.04
C SER A 25 -4.33 4.14 -16.08
N TYR A 26 -5.44 3.79 -15.43
CA TYR A 26 -5.97 2.43 -15.29
C TYR A 26 -5.05 1.46 -14.55
N VAL A 27 -4.14 1.96 -13.72
CA VAL A 27 -3.30 1.12 -12.87
C VAL A 27 -4.07 0.78 -11.59
N GLN A 28 -4.13 -0.51 -11.26
CA GLN A 28 -4.71 -1.00 -10.01
C GLN A 28 -3.69 -0.86 -8.87
N TRP A 29 -4.07 -0.11 -7.85
CA TRP A 29 -3.27 0.11 -6.65
C TRP A 29 -3.95 -0.53 -5.45
N ARG A 30 -3.14 -1.18 -4.62
CA ARG A 30 -3.51 -1.64 -3.29
C ARG A 30 -2.76 -0.84 -2.24
N VAL A 31 -3.51 -0.29 -1.29
CA VAL A 31 -2.97 0.48 -0.17
C VAL A 31 -3.23 -0.27 1.12
N SER A 32 -2.18 -0.54 1.88
CA SER A 32 -2.28 -1.14 3.20
C SER A 32 -1.48 -0.34 4.21
N GLU A 33 -1.96 -0.30 5.44
CA GLU A 33 -1.20 0.20 6.58
C GLU A 33 -0.34 -0.94 7.12
N ARG A 34 0.90 -0.63 7.49
CA ARG A 34 1.86 -1.62 7.98
C ARG A 34 2.61 -1.05 9.17
N ASP A 35 2.74 -1.85 10.24
CA ASP A 35 3.70 -1.57 11.30
C ASP A 35 5.13 -1.58 10.74
N ALA A 36 5.90 -0.59 11.16
CA ALA A 36 7.27 -0.36 10.74
C ALA A 36 8.18 -0.03 11.92
N ARG A 37 7.74 -0.24 13.17
CA ARG A 37 8.51 0.05 14.40
C ARG A 37 9.85 -0.67 14.43
N HIS A 38 9.91 -1.82 13.75
CA HIS A 38 11.07 -2.68 13.69
C HIS A 38 11.81 -2.60 12.34
N ASP A 39 11.38 -1.74 11.40
CA ASP A 39 12.07 -1.55 10.13
C ASP A 39 13.31 -0.66 10.31
N PRO A 40 14.50 -1.12 9.89
CA PRO A 40 15.69 -0.27 9.88
C PRO A 40 15.50 0.89 8.89
N GLY A 41 15.54 2.12 9.41
CA GLY A 41 15.31 3.34 8.63
C GLY A 41 13.85 3.81 8.59
N ALA A 42 12.99 3.29 9.48
CA ALA A 42 11.63 3.78 9.64
C ALA A 42 11.60 5.26 10.10
N LYS A 43 10.68 6.03 9.52
CA LYS A 43 10.44 7.43 9.91
C LYS A 43 9.32 7.57 10.93
N ALA A 44 8.49 6.54 11.10
CA ALA A 44 7.39 6.47 12.06
C ALA A 44 7.07 5.00 12.39
N ASP A 45 6.20 4.77 13.38
CA ASP A 45 5.79 3.43 13.82
C ASP A 45 4.92 2.70 12.80
N VAL A 46 4.20 3.44 11.97
CA VAL A 46 3.27 2.92 10.96
C VAL A 46 3.46 3.67 9.64
N CYS A 47 3.27 2.97 8.52
CA CYS A 47 3.34 3.56 7.19
C CYS A 47 2.26 2.99 6.27
N LEU A 48 1.91 3.75 5.23
CA LEU A 48 1.13 3.22 4.12
C LEU A 48 2.04 2.65 3.06
N ILE A 49 1.68 1.46 2.58
CA ILE A 49 2.31 0.79 1.46
C ILE A 49 1.35 0.84 0.28
N PHE A 50 1.76 1.55 -0.77
CA PHE A 50 1.07 1.55 -2.06
C PHE A 50 1.76 0.53 -2.96
N THR A 51 1.03 -0.46 -3.43
CA THR A 51 1.55 -1.49 -4.34
C THR A 51 0.73 -1.57 -5.60
N CYS A 52 1.40 -1.72 -6.74
CA CYS A 52 0.79 -2.10 -8.02
C CYS A 52 1.77 -3.01 -8.77
N THR A 53 1.39 -3.47 -9.96
CA THR A 53 2.24 -4.34 -10.79
C THR A 53 3.60 -3.69 -11.06
N GLY A 54 4.64 -4.16 -10.37
CA GLY A 54 6.03 -3.70 -10.54
C GLY A 54 6.41 -2.44 -9.77
N THR A 55 5.53 -1.85 -8.96
CA THR A 55 5.85 -0.65 -8.16
C THR A 55 5.39 -0.80 -6.72
N VAL A 56 6.27 -0.42 -5.79
CA VAL A 56 5.98 -0.31 -4.35
C VAL A 56 6.42 1.06 -3.86
N ARG A 57 5.55 1.77 -3.14
CA ARG A 57 5.84 3.07 -2.53
C ARG A 57 5.46 3.04 -1.05
N ARG A 58 6.26 3.71 -0.22
CA ARG A 58 6.02 3.84 1.21
C ARG A 58 5.77 5.30 1.54
N VAL A 59 4.69 5.56 2.27
CA VAL A 59 4.28 6.90 2.68
C VAL A 59 4.20 6.92 4.21
N TRP A 60 4.89 7.87 4.82
CA TRP A 60 4.96 8.03 6.28
C TRP A 60 4.09 9.19 6.78
N ASP A 61 3.77 10.14 5.91
CA ASP A 61 2.89 11.29 6.17
C ASP A 61 1.54 11.08 5.49
N TYR A 62 0.51 10.76 6.27
CA TYR A 62 -0.85 10.50 5.78
C TYR A 62 -1.88 10.80 6.88
N PRO A 63 -3.12 11.18 6.52
CA PRO A 63 -4.17 11.43 7.49
C PRO A 63 -4.71 10.12 8.10
N ALA A 64 -5.23 10.16 9.33
CA ALA A 64 -5.81 8.99 10.01
C ALA A 64 -6.99 8.38 9.22
N ASP A 65 -7.80 9.23 8.58
CA ASP A 65 -8.96 8.82 7.78
C ASP A 65 -8.61 8.43 6.33
N TRP A 66 -7.34 8.12 6.03
CA TRP A 66 -6.87 7.81 4.68
C TRP A 66 -7.72 6.77 3.93
N ARG A 67 -8.30 5.80 4.66
CA ARG A 67 -9.17 4.76 4.10
C ARG A 67 -10.44 5.30 3.43
N THR A 68 -10.84 6.52 3.76
CA THR A 68 -12.05 7.18 3.22
C THR A 68 -11.74 8.15 2.08
N LEU A 69 -10.47 8.36 1.76
CA LEU A 69 -10.07 9.28 0.71
C LEU A 69 -10.45 8.76 -0.68
N PRO A 70 -10.80 9.65 -1.61
CA PRO A 70 -11.02 9.25 -2.99
C PRO A 70 -9.71 8.85 -3.66
N ALA A 71 -9.82 8.09 -4.76
CA ALA A 71 -8.69 7.57 -5.53
C ALA A 71 -7.67 8.66 -5.93
N SER A 72 -8.14 9.88 -6.25
CA SER A 72 -7.27 11.02 -6.60
C SER A 72 -6.39 11.48 -5.44
N ASP A 73 -6.93 11.53 -4.23
CA ASP A 73 -6.18 11.92 -3.03
C ASP A 73 -5.25 10.80 -2.56
N LEU A 74 -5.68 9.54 -2.67
CA LEU A 74 -4.80 8.38 -2.45
C LEU A 74 -3.61 8.39 -3.42
N LEU A 75 -3.85 8.66 -4.70
CA LEU A 75 -2.77 8.79 -5.68
C LEU A 75 -1.81 9.93 -5.34
N ALA A 76 -2.33 11.11 -4.95
CA ALA A 76 -1.52 12.24 -4.54
C ALA A 76 -0.67 11.93 -3.30
N LEU A 77 -1.24 11.21 -2.31
CA LEU A 77 -0.51 10.73 -1.13
C LEU A 77 0.65 9.82 -1.51
N SER A 78 0.50 8.98 -2.54
CA SER A 78 1.56 8.05 -2.98
C SER A 78 2.87 8.73 -3.41
N TRP A 79 2.83 10.05 -3.67
CA TRP A 79 4.00 10.85 -4.04
C TRP A 79 4.66 11.55 -2.84
N ARG A 80 4.06 11.50 -1.65
CA ARG A 80 4.65 12.04 -0.42
C ARG A 80 5.71 11.08 0.12
N ARG A 81 6.84 11.60 0.58
CA ARG A 81 8.05 10.84 0.95
C ARG A 81 8.38 10.90 2.44
#